data_AF-A0A968LBJ0-F1
#
_entry.id   AF-A0A968LBJ0-F1
#
_cell.length_a   1.000
_cell.length_b   1.000
_cell.length_c   1.000
_cell.angle_alpha   90.00
_cell.angle_beta   90.00
_cell.angle_gamma   90.00
#
_symmetry.space_group_name_H-M   'P 1'
#
loop_
_entity.id
_entity.type
_entity.pdbx_description
1 polymer ?
#
loop_
_entity_poly.entity_id
_entity_poly.type
_entity_poly.pdbx_seq_one_letter_code
_entity_poly.pdbx_strand_id
1 'polypeptide(L)'
;HAKHVFNEKIECTKCHGYRTHKFTMEERYCLTCHKDKEFRPHGTTDKPHVKVPMGDFPCLNCHTDRTRDLKPGRLKCLYCHGSENDRKQLTAGGTLDVTHFKPSAETVRKAIKINVPANAAMQFDCNTCHNPHLRARPDWANCTVKCHQNVPNTGKHDIHLQMNLTCKSCHKPHLWKVTPEQAKKECVTCHEYKDPKLFLK
;
A
#
# COMPACT_ATOMS: atom_id res chain seq x y z
N HIS A 1 -13.63 6.52 -15.79
CA HIS A 1 -14.36 6.79 -17.05
C HIS A 1 -14.03 5.82 -18.18
N ALA A 2 -12.76 5.49 -18.47
CA ALA A 2 -12.36 4.53 -19.52
C ALA A 2 -13.28 3.30 -19.61
N LYS A 3 -13.39 2.55 -18.51
CA LYS A 3 -14.25 1.38 -18.42
C LYS A 3 -15.74 1.71 -18.53
N HIS A 4 -16.27 2.57 -17.66
CA HIS A 4 -17.71 2.76 -17.53
C HIS A 4 -18.34 3.55 -18.69
N VAL A 5 -17.72 4.64 -19.13
CA VAL A 5 -18.30 5.52 -20.15
C VAL A 5 -17.97 5.02 -21.55
N PHE A 6 -16.70 4.70 -21.82
CA PHE A 6 -16.28 4.39 -23.18
C PHE A 6 -16.46 2.91 -23.53
N ASN A 7 -16.16 1.98 -22.61
CA ASN A 7 -16.28 0.56 -22.90
C ASN A 7 -17.69 0.04 -22.63
N GLU A 8 -18.26 0.35 -21.46
CA GLU A 8 -19.56 -0.15 -21.01
C GLU A 8 -20.74 0.76 -21.40
N LYS A 9 -20.45 1.95 -21.97
CA LYS A 9 -21.47 2.91 -22.46
C LYS A 9 -22.50 3.32 -21.39
N ILE A 10 -22.06 3.47 -20.14
CA ILE A 10 -22.88 3.92 -19.02
C ILE A 10 -23.11 5.43 -19.11
N GLU A 11 -24.37 5.85 -19.03
CA GLU A 11 -24.75 7.27 -19.05
C GLU A 11 -24.22 8.06 -17.86
N CYS A 12 -23.81 9.31 -18.10
CA CYS A 12 -23.23 10.20 -17.09
C CYS A 12 -24.16 10.40 -15.89
N THR A 13 -25.48 10.50 -16.13
CA THR A 13 -26.52 10.76 -15.14
C THR A 13 -26.67 9.65 -14.11
N LYS A 14 -26.21 8.42 -14.42
CA LYS A 14 -26.20 7.30 -13.48
C LYS A 14 -25.19 7.48 -12.35
N CYS A 15 -24.25 8.41 -12.49
CA CYS A 15 -23.24 8.72 -11.46
C CYS A 15 -23.22 10.22 -11.09
N HIS A 16 -23.54 11.11 -12.03
CA HIS A 16 -23.47 12.56 -11.89
C HIS A 16 -24.83 13.18 -12.25
N GLY A 17 -25.73 13.43 -11.30
CA GLY A 17 -27.01 14.03 -11.70
C GLY A 17 -28.12 14.27 -10.68
N TYR A 18 -27.92 14.07 -9.37
CA TYR A 18 -29.04 14.21 -8.43
C TYR A 18 -29.35 15.64 -7.98
N ARG A 19 -28.37 16.56 -8.05
CA ARG A 19 -28.57 17.97 -7.69
C ARG A 19 -27.87 18.86 -8.72
N THR A 20 -28.56 19.90 -9.17
CA THR A 20 -28.00 20.94 -10.05
C THR A 20 -26.70 21.48 -9.44
N HIS A 21 -25.65 21.54 -10.25
CA HIS A 21 -24.30 21.98 -9.86
C HIS A 21 -23.58 21.15 -8.77
N LYS A 22 -24.06 19.94 -8.44
CA LYS A 22 -23.33 18.98 -7.59
C LYS A 22 -22.99 17.72 -8.39
N PHE A 23 -21.78 17.74 -8.96
CA PHE A 23 -21.26 16.67 -9.80
C PHE A 23 -20.35 15.67 -9.05
N THR A 24 -20.17 15.83 -7.74
CA THR A 24 -19.34 14.93 -6.93
C THR A 24 -19.96 13.53 -6.85
N MET A 25 -19.14 12.50 -7.07
CA MET A 25 -19.58 11.11 -6.99
C MET A 25 -19.75 10.66 -5.53
N GLU A 26 -20.84 9.94 -5.26
CA GLU A 26 -21.12 9.32 -3.96
C GLU A 26 -21.12 7.79 -4.06
N GLU A 27 -20.83 7.11 -2.95
CA GLU A 27 -20.69 5.64 -2.90
C GLU A 27 -21.94 4.90 -3.39
N ARG A 28 -23.12 5.47 -3.12
CA ARG A 28 -24.41 4.89 -3.50
C ARG A 28 -24.52 4.59 -4.99
N TYR A 29 -23.88 5.39 -5.86
CA TYR A 29 -23.91 5.14 -7.30
C TYR A 29 -23.02 3.95 -7.68
N CYS A 30 -21.87 3.80 -7.03
CA CYS A 30 -20.98 2.65 -7.24
C CYS A 30 -21.66 1.34 -6.82
N LEU A 31 -22.39 1.38 -5.71
CA LEU A 31 -23.13 0.24 -5.17
C LEU A 31 -24.33 -0.18 -6.02
N THR A 32 -24.70 0.57 -7.07
CA THR A 32 -25.73 0.07 -8.01
C THR A 32 -25.24 -1.15 -8.80
N CYS A 33 -23.93 -1.21 -9.09
CA CYS A 33 -23.31 -2.28 -9.89
C CYS A 33 -22.23 -3.07 -9.13
N HIS A 34 -21.67 -2.53 -8.04
CA HIS A 34 -20.56 -3.15 -7.29
C HIS A 34 -20.98 -3.70 -5.92
N LYS A 35 -22.21 -4.23 -5.81
CA LYS A 35 -22.78 -4.78 -4.56
C LYS A 35 -21.98 -5.95 -3.99
N ASP A 36 -21.50 -6.83 -4.88
CA ASP A 36 -20.79 -8.06 -4.51
C ASP A 36 -19.28 -7.84 -4.35
N LYS A 37 -18.82 -6.58 -4.39
CA LYS A 37 -17.42 -6.30 -4.09
C LYS A 37 -17.22 -6.41 -2.60
N GLU A 38 -16.12 -7.03 -2.22
CA GLU A 38 -15.70 -7.19 -0.84
C GLU A 38 -14.34 -6.51 -0.66
N PHE A 39 -14.07 -6.03 0.55
CA PHE A 39 -12.71 -5.75 0.99
C PHE A 39 -12.35 -6.59 2.19
N ARG A 40 -11.06 -6.65 2.46
CA ARG A 40 -10.52 -7.24 3.67
C ARG A 40 -9.92 -6.10 4.49
N PRO A 41 -10.55 -5.70 5.62
CA PRO A 41 -9.98 -4.69 6.48
C PRO A 41 -8.57 -5.07 6.91
N HIS A 42 -7.75 -4.05 7.15
CA HIS A 42 -6.49 -4.20 7.85
C HIS A 42 -6.81 -4.69 9.27
N GLY A 43 -6.64 -5.98 9.53
CA GLY A 43 -6.75 -6.55 10.88
C GLY A 43 -5.47 -6.33 11.69
N THR A 44 -5.60 -6.32 13.01
CA THR A 44 -4.50 -6.73 13.89
C THR A 44 -4.26 -8.24 13.71
N THR A 45 -3.13 -8.75 14.18
CA THR A 45 -2.73 -10.17 14.09
C THR A 45 -3.79 -11.15 14.60
N ASP A 46 -4.75 -10.67 15.37
CA ASP A 46 -5.66 -11.48 16.19
C ASP A 46 -7.09 -11.53 15.62
N LYS A 47 -7.37 -10.82 14.51
CA LYS A 47 -8.63 -10.94 13.77
C LYS A 47 -8.31 -11.27 12.31
N PRO A 48 -8.69 -12.46 11.81
CA PRO A 48 -8.47 -12.81 10.42
C PRO A 48 -9.10 -11.76 9.50
N HIS A 49 -8.57 -11.63 8.29
CA HIS A 49 -9.13 -10.79 7.24
C HIS A 49 -10.55 -11.26 6.87
N VAL A 50 -11.54 -10.89 7.66
CA VAL A 50 -12.96 -11.15 7.38
C VAL A 50 -13.31 -10.39 6.10
N LYS A 51 -13.94 -11.08 5.17
CA LYS A 51 -14.50 -10.42 3.98
C LYS A 51 -15.65 -9.54 4.45
N VAL A 52 -15.55 -8.26 4.18
CA VAL A 52 -16.62 -7.29 4.48
C VAL A 52 -17.14 -6.78 3.15
N PRO A 53 -18.47 -6.76 2.93
CA PRO A 53 -19.07 -6.14 1.77
C PRO A 53 -18.59 -4.68 1.63
N MET A 54 -18.31 -4.24 0.41
CA MET A 54 -17.93 -2.85 0.17
C MET A 54 -19.03 -1.86 0.55
N GLY A 55 -20.30 -2.29 0.61
CA GLY A 55 -21.41 -1.45 1.07
C GLY A 55 -21.34 -1.09 2.55
N ASP A 56 -20.63 -1.88 3.36
CA ASP A 56 -20.55 -1.70 4.82
C ASP A 56 -19.32 -0.87 5.24
N PHE A 57 -18.53 -0.42 4.27
CA PHE A 57 -17.35 0.40 4.51
C PHE A 57 -17.25 1.54 3.50
N PRO A 58 -16.79 2.72 3.91
CA PRO A 58 -16.59 3.82 2.99
C PRO A 58 -15.55 3.52 1.89
N CYS A 59 -15.98 2.96 0.76
CA CYS A 59 -15.14 2.62 -0.38
C CYS A 59 -14.36 3.82 -0.94
N LEU A 60 -14.93 5.02 -0.89
CA LEU A 60 -14.27 6.26 -1.29
C LEU A 60 -13.19 6.68 -0.29
N ASN A 61 -13.12 6.09 0.90
CA ASN A 61 -11.95 6.25 1.75
C ASN A 61 -10.69 5.61 1.14
N CYS A 62 -10.80 4.75 0.13
CA CYS A 62 -9.62 4.24 -0.59
C CYS A 62 -9.65 4.63 -2.07
N HIS A 63 -10.83 4.60 -2.69
CA HIS A 63 -10.97 4.99 -4.09
C HIS A 63 -10.92 6.51 -4.25
N THR A 64 -10.14 6.97 -5.22
CA THR A 64 -9.87 8.39 -5.44
C THR A 64 -10.01 8.75 -6.91
N ASP A 65 -10.52 9.94 -7.21
CA ASP A 65 -10.57 10.52 -8.55
C ASP A 65 -9.20 10.97 -9.09
N ARG A 66 -8.13 10.86 -8.27
CA ARG A 66 -6.75 11.21 -8.66
C ARG A 66 -6.10 10.22 -9.62
N THR A 67 -6.61 8.99 -9.69
CA THR A 67 -6.02 7.93 -10.51
C THR A 67 -6.97 7.54 -11.63
N ARG A 68 -6.40 7.12 -12.77
CA ARG A 68 -7.18 6.76 -13.96
C ARG A 68 -8.14 5.58 -13.71
N ASP A 69 -7.78 4.70 -12.79
CA ASP A 69 -8.50 3.47 -12.45
C ASP A 69 -9.17 3.52 -11.06
N LEU A 70 -9.24 4.72 -10.47
CA LEU A 70 -9.79 4.98 -9.14
C LEU A 70 -9.08 4.26 -7.99
N LYS A 71 -7.94 3.58 -8.21
CA LYS A 71 -7.18 2.96 -7.12
C LYS A 71 -6.58 4.01 -6.19
N PRO A 72 -6.38 3.71 -4.89
CA PRO A 72 -5.69 4.62 -3.98
C PRO A 72 -4.29 4.94 -4.50
N GLY A 73 -3.98 6.23 -4.61
CA GLY A 73 -2.61 6.70 -4.75
C GLY A 73 -1.84 6.57 -3.42
N ARG A 74 -0.50 6.66 -3.48
CA ARG A 74 0.38 6.50 -2.31
C ARG A 74 -0.03 7.34 -1.10
N LEU A 75 -0.35 8.62 -1.29
CA LEU A 75 -0.66 9.52 -0.18
C LEU A 75 -1.90 9.08 0.61
N LYS A 76 -2.83 8.33 0.00
CA LYS A 76 -3.99 7.77 0.69
C LYS A 76 -3.57 6.79 1.78
N CYS A 77 -2.63 5.90 1.46
CA CYS A 77 -2.07 4.95 2.41
C CYS A 77 -1.25 5.68 3.49
N LEU A 78 -0.44 6.65 3.06
CA LEU A 78 0.38 7.48 3.95
C LEU A 78 -0.43 8.43 4.84
N TYR A 79 -1.74 8.61 4.58
CA TYR A 79 -2.59 9.36 5.49
C TYR A 79 -2.53 8.81 6.92
N CYS A 80 -2.72 7.50 7.06
CA CYS A 80 -2.63 6.81 8.35
C CYS A 80 -1.20 6.36 8.64
N HIS A 81 -0.48 5.85 7.63
CA HIS A 81 0.82 5.21 7.84
C HIS A 81 2.00 6.18 7.79
N GLY A 82 1.86 7.36 7.19
CA GLY A 82 2.92 8.33 7.00
C GLY A 82 2.92 9.47 8.03
N SER A 83 3.60 10.54 7.65
CA SER A 83 3.85 11.73 8.45
C SER A 83 2.67 12.72 8.46
N GLU A 84 2.76 13.75 9.30
CA GLU A 84 1.82 14.87 9.27
C GLU A 84 1.86 15.62 7.94
N ASN A 85 3.02 15.66 7.28
CA ASN A 85 3.15 16.32 5.99
C ASN A 85 2.33 15.61 4.90
N ASP A 86 2.36 14.27 4.87
CA ASP A 86 1.58 13.45 3.93
C ASP A 86 0.07 13.71 4.09
N ARG A 87 -0.39 13.84 5.34
CA ARG A 87 -1.78 14.17 5.67
C ARG A 87 -2.18 15.56 5.19
N LYS A 88 -1.34 16.57 5.45
CA LYS A 88 -1.57 17.95 5.00
C LYS A 88 -1.66 18.01 3.48
N GLN A 89 -0.72 17.36 2.78
CA GLN A 89 -0.70 17.30 1.32
C GLN A 89 -1.96 16.64 0.76
N LEU A 90 -2.37 15.49 1.30
CA LEU A 90 -3.58 14.80 0.83
C LEU A 90 -4.84 15.66 1.05
N THR A 91 -4.94 16.31 2.22
CA THR A 91 -6.09 17.14 2.60
C THR A 91 -6.18 18.39 1.73
N ALA A 92 -5.05 19.06 1.47
CA ALA A 92 -5.01 20.27 0.63
C ALA A 92 -5.50 20.01 -0.80
N GLY A 93 -5.32 18.80 -1.32
CA GLY A 93 -5.81 18.45 -2.66
C GLY A 93 -7.33 18.26 -2.77
N GLY A 94 -8.09 18.16 -1.66
CA GLY A 94 -9.56 18.28 -1.66
C GLY A 94 -10.35 17.29 -2.51
N THR A 95 -9.90 16.05 -2.66
CA THR A 95 -10.49 15.03 -3.56
C THR A 95 -11.50 14.12 -2.87
N LEU A 96 -12.19 13.27 -3.64
CA LEU A 96 -13.28 12.41 -3.14
C LEU A 96 -12.88 11.65 -1.86
N ASP A 97 -11.64 11.18 -1.80
CA ASP A 97 -11.10 10.37 -0.71
C ASP A 97 -10.81 11.10 0.60
N VAL A 98 -10.86 12.42 0.63
CA VAL A 98 -10.77 13.24 1.85
C VAL A 98 -11.99 14.13 2.06
N THR A 99 -12.75 14.37 1.00
CA THR A 99 -13.98 15.17 1.02
C THR A 99 -15.14 14.41 1.64
N HIS A 100 -15.32 13.13 1.29
CA HIS A 100 -16.43 12.33 1.83
C HIS A 100 -16.06 11.61 3.12
N PHE A 101 -14.80 11.15 3.22
CA PHE A 101 -14.37 10.31 4.33
C PHE A 101 -12.95 10.65 4.77
N LYS A 102 -12.79 10.81 6.08
CA LYS A 102 -11.48 11.03 6.71
C LYS A 102 -11.32 10.07 7.88
N PRO A 103 -10.22 9.28 7.95
CA PRO A 103 -9.93 8.46 9.10
C PRO A 103 -9.88 9.29 10.39
N SER A 104 -10.44 8.75 11.48
CA SER A 104 -10.39 9.41 12.80
C SER A 104 -8.94 9.54 13.28
N ALA A 105 -8.68 10.52 14.15
CA ALA A 105 -7.36 10.69 14.77
C ALA A 105 -6.92 9.41 15.52
N GLU A 106 -7.86 8.71 16.16
CA GLU A 106 -7.60 7.43 16.82
C GLU A 106 -7.14 6.35 15.83
N THR A 107 -7.80 6.25 14.67
CA THR A 107 -7.41 5.31 13.61
C THR A 107 -6.00 5.62 13.11
N VAL A 108 -5.69 6.89 12.91
CA VAL A 108 -4.34 7.33 12.51
C VAL A 108 -3.31 6.98 13.58
N ARG A 109 -3.61 7.14 14.87
CA ARG A 109 -2.69 6.80 15.97
C ARG A 109 -2.41 5.30 16.05
N LYS A 110 -3.42 4.45 15.87
CA LYS A 110 -3.27 2.98 15.92
C LYS A 110 -2.52 2.39 14.71
N ALA A 111 -2.40 3.15 13.62
CA ALA A 111 -1.74 2.67 12.41
C ALA A 111 -0.21 2.54 12.58
N ILE A 112 0.34 1.44 12.07
CA ILE A 112 1.80 1.23 11.99
C ILE A 112 2.41 2.30 11.10
N LYS A 113 3.40 3.03 11.63
CA LYS A 113 4.06 4.08 10.87
C LYS A 113 5.11 3.49 9.94
N ILE A 114 5.05 3.92 8.68
CA ILE A 114 6.00 3.53 7.65
C ILE A 114 6.72 4.78 7.17
N ASN A 115 8.00 4.63 6.89
CA ASN A 115 8.80 5.65 6.23
C ASN A 115 9.19 5.12 4.85
N VAL A 116 8.98 5.92 3.81
CA VAL A 116 9.39 5.61 2.44
C VAL A 116 10.29 6.75 1.96
N PRO A 117 11.60 6.71 2.28
CA PRO A 117 12.55 7.72 1.82
C PRO A 117 12.54 7.87 0.30
N ALA A 118 12.86 9.06 -0.22
CA ALA A 118 12.88 9.32 -1.66
C ALA A 118 13.83 8.37 -2.43
N ASN A 119 14.92 7.94 -1.80
CA ASN A 119 15.90 7.01 -2.37
C ASN A 119 15.61 5.54 -2.08
N ALA A 120 14.45 5.20 -1.51
CA ALA A 120 14.09 3.81 -1.26
C ALA A 120 13.84 3.06 -2.58
N ALA A 121 14.24 1.78 -2.63
CA ALA A 121 14.04 0.95 -3.82
C ALA A 121 12.55 0.72 -4.18
N MET A 122 11.65 0.82 -3.21
CA MET A 122 10.21 0.61 -3.39
C MET A 122 9.45 1.92 -3.63
N GLN A 123 9.79 2.64 -4.70
CA GLN A 123 9.03 3.82 -5.16
C GLN A 123 7.79 3.48 -6.00
N PHE A 124 7.27 2.25 -5.94
CA PHE A 124 6.03 1.85 -6.62
C PHE A 124 4.77 2.27 -5.85
N ASP A 125 3.62 2.30 -6.53
CA ASP A 125 2.34 2.41 -5.84
C ASP A 125 2.18 1.28 -4.83
N CYS A 126 1.69 1.61 -3.62
CA CYS A 126 1.54 0.65 -2.53
C CYS A 126 0.73 -0.58 -2.98
N ASN A 127 -0.23 -0.37 -3.88
CA ASN A 127 -1.12 -1.41 -4.38
C ASN A 127 -0.43 -2.48 -5.26
N THR A 128 0.81 -2.24 -5.69
CA THR A 128 1.64 -3.20 -6.44
C THR A 128 1.91 -4.45 -5.61
N CYS A 129 2.10 -4.26 -4.30
CA CYS A 129 2.38 -5.34 -3.36
C CYS A 129 1.22 -5.56 -2.38
N HIS A 130 0.54 -4.49 -1.97
CA HIS A 130 -0.57 -4.53 -1.02
C HIS A 130 -1.91 -4.58 -1.75
N ASN A 131 -2.72 -5.62 -1.59
CA ASN A 131 -4.02 -5.69 -2.24
C ASN A 131 -5.15 -5.76 -1.21
N PRO A 132 -5.81 -4.63 -0.86
CA PRO A 132 -6.85 -4.60 0.17
C PRO A 132 -8.08 -5.49 -0.11
N HIS A 133 -8.34 -5.87 -1.36
CA HIS A 133 -9.44 -6.77 -1.71
C HIS A 133 -9.06 -8.25 -1.58
N LEU A 134 -7.76 -8.57 -1.61
CA LEU A 134 -7.27 -9.95 -1.56
C LEU A 134 -6.45 -10.24 -0.31
N ARG A 135 -5.37 -9.50 -0.12
CA ARG A 135 -4.47 -9.62 1.02
C ARG A 135 -3.70 -8.32 1.20
N ALA A 136 -3.92 -7.66 2.34
CA ALA A 136 -3.29 -6.39 2.64
C ALA A 136 -1.76 -6.52 2.83
N ARG A 137 -1.24 -7.67 3.30
CA ARG A 137 0.20 -7.92 3.40
C ARG A 137 0.60 -9.09 2.51
N PRO A 138 1.46 -8.90 1.49
CA PRO A 138 1.90 -10.01 0.66
C PRO A 138 2.70 -11.01 1.49
N ASP A 139 2.76 -12.24 0.98
CA ASP A 139 3.76 -13.19 1.43
C ASP A 139 5.12 -12.77 0.84
N TRP A 140 6.04 -12.40 1.72
CA TRP A 140 7.35 -11.85 1.40
C TRP A 140 8.24 -12.83 0.62
N ALA A 141 7.95 -14.13 0.66
CA ALA A 141 8.61 -15.13 -0.19
C ALA A 141 8.41 -14.85 -1.69
N ASN A 142 7.34 -14.14 -2.08
CA ASN A 142 7.08 -13.81 -3.48
C ASN A 142 7.94 -12.68 -4.03
N CYS A 143 8.64 -11.92 -3.18
CA CYS A 143 9.47 -10.80 -3.63
C CYS A 143 10.57 -11.27 -4.58
N THR A 144 11.24 -12.38 -4.26
CA THR A 144 12.31 -12.96 -5.09
C THR A 144 11.73 -13.74 -6.28
N VAL A 145 10.60 -14.45 -6.11
CA VAL A 145 10.01 -15.24 -7.20
C VAL A 145 9.45 -14.37 -8.33
N LYS A 146 8.83 -13.22 -8.00
CA LYS A 146 8.09 -12.43 -9.00
C LYS A 146 8.85 -11.22 -9.55
N CYS A 147 9.68 -10.55 -8.74
CA CYS A 147 10.28 -9.27 -9.13
C CYS A 147 11.80 -9.18 -8.88
N HIS A 148 12.31 -9.82 -7.83
CA HIS A 148 13.72 -9.75 -7.42
C HIS A 148 14.45 -11.09 -7.64
N GLN A 149 14.27 -11.69 -8.82
CA GLN A 149 14.72 -13.06 -9.13
C GLN A 149 16.23 -13.25 -9.02
N ASN A 150 17.01 -12.22 -9.35
CA ASN A 150 18.47 -12.32 -9.33
C ASN A 150 19.08 -11.96 -7.97
N VAL A 151 18.32 -11.37 -7.04
CA VAL A 151 18.84 -10.89 -5.74
C VAL A 151 19.42 -12.02 -4.88
N PRO A 152 18.82 -13.23 -4.79
CA PRO A 152 19.42 -14.36 -4.06
C PRO A 152 20.85 -14.70 -4.49
N ASN A 153 21.21 -14.43 -5.75
CA ASN A 153 22.52 -14.75 -6.32
C ASN A 153 23.55 -13.60 -6.18
N THR A 154 23.17 -12.49 -5.53
CA THR A 154 24.06 -11.33 -5.37
C THR A 154 24.85 -11.39 -4.07
N GLY A 155 26.14 -11.06 -4.13
CA GLY A 155 27.02 -10.99 -2.97
C GLY A 155 27.08 -12.31 -2.20
N LYS A 156 26.66 -12.27 -0.93
CA LYS A 156 26.67 -13.43 -0.01
C LYS A 156 25.25 -13.90 0.38
N HIS A 157 24.22 -13.49 -0.36
CA HIS A 157 22.84 -13.85 -0.04
C HIS A 157 22.61 -15.38 -0.06
N ASP A 158 23.21 -16.12 -1.00
CA ASP A 158 23.09 -17.58 -1.08
C ASP A 158 23.48 -18.27 0.24
N ILE A 159 24.63 -17.92 0.82
CA ILE A 159 25.10 -18.47 2.10
C ILE A 159 24.12 -18.14 3.24
N HIS A 160 23.63 -16.90 3.29
CA HIS A 160 22.67 -16.49 4.33
C HIS A 160 21.34 -17.25 4.21
N LEU A 161 20.86 -17.50 2.99
CA LEU A 161 19.64 -18.27 2.76
C LEU A 161 19.81 -19.74 3.17
N GLN A 162 20.96 -20.35 2.90
CA GLN A 162 21.30 -21.71 3.34
C GLN A 162 21.37 -21.85 4.88
N MET A 163 21.61 -20.75 5.59
CA MET A 163 21.57 -20.68 7.06
C MET A 163 20.16 -20.42 7.61
N ASN A 164 19.11 -20.62 6.82
CA ASN A 164 17.71 -20.33 7.18
C ASN A 164 17.42 -18.86 7.51
N LEU A 165 18.29 -17.91 7.12
CA LEU A 165 17.95 -16.49 7.20
C LEU A 165 16.96 -16.13 6.09
N THR A 166 16.02 -15.25 6.42
CA THR A 166 15.07 -14.73 5.44
C THR A 166 15.49 -13.32 5.02
N CYS A 167 14.98 -12.83 3.87
CA CYS A 167 15.25 -11.46 3.44
C CYS A 167 14.94 -10.43 4.54
N LYS A 168 13.88 -10.66 5.32
CA LYS A 168 13.45 -9.77 6.42
C LYS A 168 14.35 -9.83 7.66
N SER A 169 15.24 -10.83 7.75
CA SER A 169 16.21 -10.92 8.84
C SER A 169 17.17 -9.72 8.83
N CYS A 170 17.38 -9.09 7.65
CA CYS A 170 18.21 -7.90 7.51
C CYS A 170 17.46 -6.74 6.83
N HIS A 171 16.60 -7.02 5.84
CA HIS A 171 15.93 -5.98 5.07
C HIS A 171 14.62 -5.54 5.72
N LYS A 172 14.55 -4.27 6.11
CA LYS A 172 13.27 -3.64 6.50
C LYS A 172 12.45 -3.31 5.24
N PRO A 173 11.18 -3.71 5.16
CA PRO A 173 10.28 -3.31 4.08
C PRO A 173 10.25 -1.79 3.89
N HIS A 174 10.07 -1.35 2.66
CA HIS A 174 10.12 0.06 2.21
C HIS A 174 11.47 0.76 2.32
N LEU A 175 12.43 0.27 3.12
CA LEU A 175 13.80 0.79 3.15
C LEU A 175 14.70 -0.04 2.23
N TRP A 176 14.63 -1.37 2.38
CA TRP A 176 15.37 -2.43 1.66
C TRP A 176 16.90 -2.31 1.62
N LYS A 177 17.48 -1.19 2.03
CA LYS A 177 18.91 -1.01 2.16
C LYS A 177 19.30 -1.26 3.61
N VAL A 178 20.18 -2.24 3.81
CA VAL A 178 20.82 -2.46 5.11
C VAL A 178 21.83 -1.33 5.30
N THR A 179 21.69 -0.56 6.38
CA THR A 179 22.64 0.52 6.69
C THR A 179 23.84 -0.04 7.45
N PRO A 180 25.01 0.62 7.41
CA PRO A 180 26.16 0.21 8.22
C PRO A 180 25.83 0.07 9.70
N GLU A 181 24.99 0.95 10.25
CA GLU A 181 24.56 0.92 11.64
C GLU A 181 23.69 -0.31 11.95
N GLN A 182 22.86 -0.73 10.99
CA GLN A 182 22.07 -1.94 11.09
C GLN A 182 22.95 -3.19 11.00
N ALA A 183 23.86 -3.23 10.03
CA ALA A 183 24.78 -4.36 9.84
C ALA A 183 25.71 -4.57 11.06
N LYS A 184 26.20 -3.48 11.67
CA LYS A 184 27.00 -3.53 12.92
C LYS A 184 26.25 -4.10 14.13
N LYS A 185 24.92 -4.24 14.04
CA LYS A 185 24.08 -4.83 15.09
C LYS A 185 23.60 -6.23 14.72
N GLU A 186 23.12 -6.40 13.48
CA GLU A 186 22.47 -7.64 13.04
C GLU A 186 23.48 -8.68 12.54
N CYS A 187 24.50 -8.28 11.77
CA CYS A 187 25.49 -9.22 11.20
C CYS A 187 26.46 -9.76 12.26
N VAL A 188 26.77 -8.93 13.27
CA VAL A 188 27.71 -9.28 14.35
C VAL A 188 27.22 -10.36 15.29
N THR A 189 25.96 -10.79 15.13
CA THR A 189 25.38 -11.90 15.88
C THR A 189 25.95 -13.26 15.47
N CYS A 190 26.52 -13.37 14.26
CA CYS A 190 27.09 -14.61 13.74
C CYS A 190 28.59 -14.50 13.38
N HIS A 191 29.06 -13.33 12.92
CA HIS A 191 30.44 -13.15 12.50
C HIS A 191 30.91 -11.70 12.68
N GLU A 192 32.21 -11.45 12.71
CA GLU A 192 32.74 -10.08 12.80
C GLU A 192 32.20 -9.16 11.68
N TYR A 193 32.07 -7.87 11.99
CA TYR A 193 31.53 -6.90 11.03
C TYR A 193 32.40 -6.81 9.77
N LYS A 194 31.77 -6.98 8.61
CA LYS A 194 32.36 -6.74 7.30
C LYS A 194 31.42 -5.84 6.50
N ASP A 195 31.94 -4.83 5.81
CA ASP A 195 31.11 -3.93 5.00
C ASP A 195 30.48 -4.73 3.83
N PRO A 196 29.14 -4.81 3.74
CA PRO A 196 28.45 -5.53 2.67
C PRO A 196 28.86 -5.08 1.25
N LYS A 197 29.27 -3.82 1.08
CA LYS A 197 29.70 -3.27 -0.21
C LYS A 197 30.92 -3.97 -0.78
N LEU A 198 31.78 -4.54 0.07
CA LEU A 198 32.97 -5.28 -0.37
C LEU A 198 32.63 -6.58 -1.10
N PHE A 199 31.38 -7.05 -1.01
CA PHE A 199 30.91 -8.29 -1.63
C PHE A 199 30.03 -8.04 -2.86
N LEU A 200 29.76 -6.79 -3.20
CA LEU A 200 29.09 -6.42 -4.44
C LEU A 200 30.16 -6.36 -5.55
N LYS A 201 30.07 -7.27 -6.51
CA LYS A 201 30.87 -7.20 -7.74
C LYS A 201 30.26 -6.20 -8.71
#